data_AF-A0A2K3JAE3-F1
#
_entry.id   AF-A0A2K3JAE3-F1
#
_cell.length_a   1.000
_cell.length_b   1.000
_cell.length_c   1.000
_cell.angle_alpha   90.00
_cell.angle_beta   90.00
_cell.angle_gamma   90.00
#
_symmetry.space_group_name_H-M   'P 1'
#
loop_
_entity.id
_entity.type
_entity.pdbx_description
1 polymer ?
#
loop_
_entity_poly.entity_id
_entity_poly.type
_entity_poly.pdbx_seq_one_letter_code
_entity_poly.pdbx_strand_id
1 'polypeptide(L)'
;MKVEKRDKRIVDFDDSKIEAAITKAFEAGDIDTGPVRGITKEVVQIIHERGKEVINIEEIQDIVEDTLMLRGFTDIARRYMKYREKHQEARRILQMVGVVDDLKFGPNAVTVLKRYLLKNEEGKAIETPSQLFRRVSGAVASIEKKYDESADVKEYDDLFYSMMANLEFLPNSPTLFNAGTALGQCSACFVLPIDDDMNSIFTSLKHMAMVQKSGGGTGFSFSRLRPKGARVGTTGGVASGPISFMRAYDTATDVIKQGGRRRGANMAILRCDHPDIMEFISCKSDKQAFRNFNISVAVTKKFMSALRDDAEIELISPHTKESVMSISARAVFDAIVHNAWSTGDPGIIFIDRINEKHPLNGELIESTNPCGEQPLLPYESCV
;
A
#
# COMPACT_ATOMS: atom_id res chain seq x y z
N MET A 1 -49.30 0.80 5.02
CA MET A 1 -48.63 0.70 3.72
C MET A 1 -47.20 0.27 3.95
N LYS A 2 -46.68 -0.64 3.13
CA LYS A 2 -45.30 -1.14 3.21
C LYS A 2 -44.54 -0.86 1.91
N VAL A 3 -43.22 -0.88 1.99
CA VAL A 3 -42.32 -0.68 0.84
C VAL A 3 -41.54 -1.96 0.58
N GLU A 4 -41.65 -2.46 -0.65
CA GLU A 4 -40.76 -3.50 -1.15
C GLU A 4 -39.42 -2.88 -1.56
N LYS A 5 -38.35 -3.22 -0.85
CA LYS A 5 -36.97 -2.84 -1.18
C LYS A 5 -36.44 -3.69 -2.33
N ARG A 6 -35.37 -3.22 -2.98
CA ARG A 6 -34.74 -3.91 -4.13
C ARG A 6 -34.20 -5.32 -3.83
N ASP A 7 -33.95 -5.61 -2.56
CA ASP A 7 -33.54 -6.94 -2.06
C ASP A 7 -34.74 -7.83 -1.65
N LYS A 8 -35.95 -7.44 -2.07
CA LYS A 8 -37.25 -8.08 -1.75
C LYS A 8 -37.65 -8.02 -0.28
N ARG A 9 -36.90 -7.30 0.58
CA ARG A 9 -37.35 -7.05 1.95
C ARG A 9 -38.54 -6.10 1.95
N ILE A 10 -39.55 -6.42 2.74
CA ILE A 10 -40.71 -5.57 2.96
C ILE A 10 -40.48 -4.84 4.28
N VAL A 11 -40.53 -3.50 4.23
CA VAL A 11 -40.36 -2.63 5.41
C VAL A 11 -41.55 -1.69 5.53
N ASP A 12 -41.74 -1.09 6.71
CA ASP A 12 -42.77 -0.08 6.90
C ASP A 12 -42.47 1.19 6.07
N PHE A 13 -43.54 1.82 5.58
CA PHE A 13 -43.44 3.09 4.87
C PHE A 13 -43.00 4.20 5.83
N ASP A 14 -42.08 5.03 5.37
CA ASP A 14 -41.39 6.04 6.16
C ASP A 14 -41.10 7.25 5.26
N ASP A 15 -41.89 8.31 5.44
CA ASP A 15 -41.86 9.53 4.64
C ASP A 15 -40.58 10.36 4.87
N SER A 16 -40.00 10.28 6.06
CA SER A 16 -38.73 10.96 6.40
C SER A 16 -37.59 10.57 5.46
N LYS A 17 -37.61 9.34 4.91
CA LYS A 17 -36.62 8.87 3.93
C LYS A 17 -36.80 9.51 2.55
N ILE A 18 -38.03 9.85 2.18
CA ILE A 18 -38.32 10.58 0.93
C ILE A 18 -37.85 12.02 1.10
N GLU A 19 -38.20 12.66 2.22
CA GLU A 19 -37.77 14.02 2.55
C GLU A 19 -36.25 14.14 2.53
N ALA A 20 -35.52 13.27 3.24
CA ALA A 20 -34.06 13.28 3.27
C ALA A 20 -33.42 13.08 1.89
N ALA A 21 -34.03 12.28 1.01
CA ALA A 21 -33.53 12.07 -0.35
C ALA A 21 -33.72 13.31 -1.24
N ILE A 22 -34.87 13.98 -1.11
CA ILE A 22 -35.15 15.24 -1.83
C ILE A 22 -34.26 16.35 -1.29
N THR A 23 -34.12 16.50 0.04
CA THR A 23 -33.24 17.49 0.68
C THR A 23 -31.81 17.39 0.13
N LYS A 24 -31.24 16.19 0.06
CA LYS A 24 -29.90 15.98 -0.49
C LYS A 24 -29.75 16.44 -1.94
N ALA A 25 -30.81 16.32 -2.75
CA ALA A 25 -30.78 16.78 -4.14
C ALA A 25 -30.81 18.32 -4.24
N PHE A 26 -31.53 19.00 -3.33
CA PHE A 26 -31.54 20.45 -3.21
C PHE A 26 -30.19 20.98 -2.68
N GLU A 27 -29.67 20.38 -1.61
CA GLU A 27 -28.37 20.74 -1.00
C GLU A 27 -27.20 20.54 -1.98
N ALA A 28 -27.17 19.43 -2.73
CA ALA A 28 -26.16 19.21 -3.77
C ALA A 28 -26.25 20.24 -4.92
N GLY A 29 -27.31 21.03 -4.95
CA GLY A 29 -27.54 22.09 -5.90
C GLY A 29 -27.33 23.49 -5.38
N ASP A 30 -26.98 23.66 -4.10
CA ASP A 30 -26.98 24.94 -3.37
C ASP A 30 -28.31 25.71 -3.51
N ILE A 31 -29.44 24.99 -3.55
CA ILE A 31 -30.79 25.57 -3.66
C ILE A 31 -31.49 25.52 -2.30
N ASP A 32 -32.26 26.55 -1.99
CA ASP A 32 -33.10 26.61 -0.78
C ASP A 32 -33.96 25.36 -0.62
N THR A 33 -33.89 24.74 0.56
CA THR A 33 -34.61 23.52 0.91
C THR A 33 -36.03 23.79 1.42
N GLY A 34 -36.44 25.05 1.55
CA GLY A 34 -37.80 25.46 1.94
C GLY A 34 -38.94 24.71 1.21
N PRO A 35 -38.86 24.48 -0.12
CA PRO A 35 -39.89 23.75 -0.86
C PRO A 35 -39.98 22.25 -0.56
N VAL A 36 -38.93 21.63 0.00
CA VAL A 36 -38.79 20.17 0.12
C VAL A 36 -39.95 19.54 0.86
N ARG A 37 -40.35 20.11 2.00
CA ARG A 37 -41.45 19.58 2.82
C ARG A 37 -42.79 19.59 2.08
N GLY A 38 -43.02 20.59 1.23
CA GLY A 38 -44.21 20.67 0.38
C GLY A 38 -44.22 19.59 -0.70
N ILE A 39 -43.06 19.37 -1.34
CA ILE A 39 -42.88 18.34 -2.36
C ILE A 39 -43.05 16.94 -1.74
N THR A 40 -42.45 16.68 -0.58
CA THR A 40 -42.60 15.40 0.13
C THR A 40 -44.07 15.10 0.43
N LYS A 41 -44.83 16.07 0.93
CA LYS A 41 -46.27 15.87 1.22
C LYS A 41 -47.06 15.49 -0.03
N GLU A 42 -46.78 16.13 -1.15
CA GLU A 42 -47.44 15.82 -2.42
C GLU A 42 -47.05 14.42 -2.92
N VAL A 43 -45.78 14.05 -2.87
CA VAL A 43 -45.31 12.70 -3.20
C VAL A 43 -46.03 11.66 -2.33
N VAL A 44 -46.10 11.88 -1.00
CA VAL A 44 -46.77 10.98 -0.06
C VAL A 44 -48.26 10.88 -0.38
N GLN A 45 -48.91 11.99 -0.72
CA GLN A 45 -50.32 12.00 -1.14
C GLN A 45 -50.52 11.15 -2.41
N ILE A 46 -49.72 11.36 -3.46
CA ILE A 46 -49.78 10.59 -4.72
C ILE A 46 -49.57 9.08 -4.45
N ILE A 47 -48.66 8.73 -3.54
CA ILE A 47 -48.42 7.32 -3.16
C ILE A 47 -49.67 6.73 -2.48
N HIS A 48 -50.31 7.45 -1.57
CA HIS A 48 -51.51 6.98 -0.87
C HIS A 48 -52.73 6.86 -1.80
N GLU A 49 -52.88 7.78 -2.76
CA GLU A 49 -53.96 7.75 -3.75
C GLU A 49 -53.90 6.52 -4.66
N ARG A 50 -52.72 5.89 -4.85
CA ARG A 50 -52.59 4.63 -5.59
C ARG A 50 -53.21 3.42 -4.87
N GLY A 51 -53.54 3.53 -3.58
CA GLY A 51 -54.26 2.49 -2.83
C GLY A 51 -53.53 1.15 -2.68
N LYS A 52 -52.21 1.10 -2.90
CA LYS A 52 -51.41 -0.14 -2.79
C LYS A 52 -51.06 -0.44 -1.33
N GLU A 53 -51.24 -1.70 -0.90
CA GLU A 53 -50.76 -2.15 0.41
C GLU A 53 -49.22 -2.21 0.48
N VAL A 54 -48.59 -2.63 -0.62
CA VAL A 54 -47.14 -2.70 -0.82
C VAL A 54 -46.76 -1.95 -2.09
N ILE A 55 -45.87 -0.97 -2.00
CA ILE A 55 -45.34 -0.22 -3.14
C ILE A 55 -43.87 -0.55 -3.36
N ASN A 56 -43.45 -0.71 -4.63
CA ASN A 56 -42.05 -0.94 -4.96
C ASN A 56 -41.25 0.38 -4.81
N ILE A 57 -40.02 0.30 -4.30
CA ILE A 57 -39.16 1.48 -4.12
C ILE A 57 -38.84 2.22 -5.43
N GLU A 58 -38.85 1.57 -6.59
CA GLU A 58 -38.70 2.26 -7.87
C GLU A 58 -39.91 3.14 -8.18
N GLU A 59 -41.13 2.67 -7.89
CA GLU A 59 -42.33 3.47 -8.10
C GLU A 59 -42.34 4.74 -7.24
N ILE A 60 -41.85 4.65 -6.00
CA ILE A 60 -41.67 5.84 -5.14
C ILE A 60 -40.69 6.83 -5.79
N GLN A 61 -39.59 6.33 -6.35
CA GLN A 61 -38.58 7.19 -6.98
C GLN A 61 -39.11 7.87 -8.24
N ASP A 62 -39.89 7.15 -9.05
CA ASP A 62 -40.52 7.72 -10.26
C ASP A 62 -41.53 8.82 -9.88
N ILE A 63 -42.33 8.62 -8.82
CA ILE A 63 -43.25 9.66 -8.31
C ILE A 63 -42.49 10.91 -7.83
N VAL A 64 -41.36 10.73 -7.13
CA VAL A 64 -40.52 11.85 -6.69
C VAL A 64 -40.00 12.64 -7.91
N GLU A 65 -39.52 11.94 -8.93
CA GLU A 65 -39.01 12.53 -10.17
C GLU A 65 -40.10 13.33 -10.89
N ASP A 66 -41.27 12.73 -11.11
CA ASP A 66 -42.42 13.37 -11.77
C ASP A 66 -42.87 14.60 -11.00
N THR A 67 -42.96 14.51 -9.67
CA THR A 67 -43.39 15.64 -8.81
C THR A 67 -42.40 16.80 -8.89
N LEU A 68 -41.09 16.52 -8.86
CA LEU A 68 -40.06 17.55 -9.02
C LEU A 68 -40.14 18.21 -10.40
N MET A 69 -40.37 17.45 -11.47
CA MET A 69 -40.53 17.99 -12.82
C MET A 69 -41.79 18.86 -12.94
N LEU A 70 -42.94 18.40 -12.43
CA LEU A 70 -44.21 19.13 -12.48
C LEU A 70 -44.18 20.46 -11.70
N ARG A 71 -43.43 20.50 -10.60
CA ARG A 71 -43.21 21.71 -9.80
C ARG A 71 -42.20 22.68 -10.41
N GLY A 72 -41.64 22.37 -11.57
CA GLY A 72 -40.64 23.20 -12.26
C GLY A 72 -39.22 23.07 -11.73
N PHE A 73 -38.95 22.14 -10.80
CA PHE A 73 -37.61 21.85 -10.29
C PHE A 73 -36.84 20.88 -11.20
N THR A 74 -36.82 21.15 -12.50
CA THR A 74 -36.25 20.27 -13.54
C THR A 74 -34.76 19.97 -13.32
N ASP A 75 -33.96 20.96 -12.91
CA ASP A 75 -32.55 20.76 -12.61
C ASP A 75 -32.33 19.92 -11.34
N ILE A 76 -33.21 20.04 -10.33
CA ILE A 76 -33.18 19.17 -9.15
C ILE A 76 -33.60 17.74 -9.52
N ALA A 77 -34.64 17.57 -10.33
CA ALA A 77 -35.05 16.26 -10.84
C ALA A 77 -33.88 15.57 -11.58
N ARG A 78 -33.16 16.30 -12.45
CA ARG A 78 -31.97 15.78 -13.14
C ARG A 78 -30.85 15.37 -12.17
N ARG A 79 -30.61 16.17 -11.12
CA ARG A 79 -29.63 15.83 -10.07
C ARG A 79 -30.05 14.59 -9.27
N TYR A 80 -31.34 14.50 -8.92
CA TYR A 80 -31.92 13.34 -8.24
C TYR A 80 -31.77 12.07 -9.08
N MET A 81 -32.10 12.12 -10.37
CA MET A 81 -31.89 11.03 -11.33
C MET A 81 -30.41 10.58 -11.38
N LYS A 82 -29.49 11.52 -11.53
CA LYS A 82 -28.05 11.23 -11.57
C LYS A 82 -27.55 10.61 -10.25
N TYR A 83 -28.07 11.06 -9.12
CA TYR A 83 -27.79 10.49 -7.81
C TYR A 83 -28.31 9.04 -7.72
N ARG A 84 -29.55 8.78 -8.16
CA ARG A 84 -30.17 7.44 -8.24
C ARG A 84 -29.34 6.48 -9.08
N GLU A 85 -28.94 6.90 -10.29
CA GLU A 85 -28.11 6.12 -11.21
C GLU A 85 -26.75 5.78 -10.60
N LYS A 86 -26.04 6.78 -10.05
CA LYS A 86 -24.74 6.56 -9.39
C LYS A 86 -24.82 5.56 -8.23
N HIS A 87 -25.89 5.62 -7.43
CA HIS A 87 -26.10 4.66 -6.35
C HIS A 87 -26.48 3.26 -6.86
N GLN A 88 -27.22 3.17 -7.98
CA GLN A 88 -27.53 1.90 -8.60
C GLN A 88 -26.27 1.23 -9.12
N GLU A 89 -25.40 2.00 -9.77
CA GLU A 89 -24.12 1.52 -10.27
C GLU A 89 -23.19 1.09 -9.12
N ALA A 90 -23.08 1.90 -8.07
CA ALA A 90 -22.31 1.54 -6.89
C ALA A 90 -22.77 0.20 -6.28
N ARG A 91 -24.08 -0.04 -6.20
CA ARG A 91 -24.64 -1.32 -5.71
C ARG A 91 -24.35 -2.48 -6.65
N ARG A 92 -24.44 -2.29 -7.96
CA ARG A 92 -24.08 -3.32 -8.95
C ARG A 92 -22.63 -3.73 -8.78
N ILE A 93 -21.72 -2.76 -8.66
CA ILE A 93 -20.30 -3.03 -8.42
C ILE A 93 -20.12 -3.81 -7.12
N LEU A 94 -20.72 -3.37 -6.00
CA LEU A 94 -20.62 -4.09 -4.72
C LEU A 94 -21.14 -5.53 -4.81
N GLN A 95 -22.24 -5.76 -5.52
CA GLN A 95 -22.79 -7.10 -5.76
C GLN A 95 -21.83 -7.97 -6.58
N MET A 96 -21.19 -7.41 -7.60
CA MET A 96 -20.17 -8.10 -8.40
C MET A 96 -18.89 -8.39 -7.62
N VAL A 97 -18.51 -7.51 -6.68
CA VAL A 97 -17.34 -7.71 -5.82
C VAL A 97 -17.57 -8.91 -4.89
N GLY A 98 -18.82 -9.18 -4.50
CA GLY A 98 -19.18 -10.34 -3.68
C GLY A 98 -18.76 -10.19 -2.21
N VAL A 99 -18.71 -8.95 -1.73
CA VAL A 99 -18.38 -8.58 -0.34
C VAL A 99 -19.55 -7.80 0.25
N VAL A 100 -19.93 -8.14 1.47
CA VAL A 100 -20.93 -7.38 2.24
C VAL A 100 -20.22 -6.19 2.90
N ASP A 101 -20.53 -4.99 2.43
CA ASP A 101 -20.01 -3.73 2.99
C ASP A 101 -20.93 -3.23 4.12
N ASP A 102 -20.61 -3.63 5.35
CA ASP A 102 -21.36 -3.25 6.56
C ASP A 102 -20.95 -1.89 7.14
N LEU A 103 -19.84 -1.31 6.66
CA LEU A 103 -19.34 0.02 7.06
C LEU A 103 -19.61 1.12 6.04
N LYS A 104 -20.12 0.77 4.84
CA LYS A 104 -20.52 1.71 3.77
C LYS A 104 -19.36 2.52 3.17
N PHE A 105 -18.16 1.94 3.05
CA PHE A 105 -16.98 2.59 2.47
C PHE A 105 -17.07 2.85 0.96
N GLY A 106 -18.06 2.25 0.29
CA GLY A 106 -18.31 2.47 -1.13
C GLY A 106 -17.48 1.57 -2.05
N PRO A 107 -17.78 1.57 -3.36
CA PRO A 107 -17.37 0.48 -4.26
C PRO A 107 -15.86 0.31 -4.41
N ASN A 108 -15.11 1.41 -4.51
CA ASN A 108 -13.66 1.37 -4.70
C ASN A 108 -12.96 0.83 -3.45
N ALA A 109 -13.32 1.33 -2.27
CA ALA A 109 -12.77 0.88 -1.01
C ALA A 109 -13.05 -0.60 -0.79
N VAL A 110 -14.28 -1.06 -1.04
CA VAL A 110 -14.67 -2.46 -0.89
C VAL A 110 -13.94 -3.36 -1.89
N THR A 111 -13.71 -2.89 -3.12
CA THR A 111 -12.92 -3.61 -4.13
C THR A 111 -11.48 -3.84 -3.66
N VAL A 112 -10.88 -2.85 -3.00
CA VAL A 112 -9.54 -2.98 -2.41
C VAL A 112 -9.59 -3.88 -1.16
N LEU A 113 -10.55 -3.66 -0.26
CA LEU A 113 -10.72 -4.40 0.99
C LEU A 113 -10.94 -5.90 0.77
N LYS A 114 -11.60 -6.30 -0.32
CA LYS A 114 -11.77 -7.72 -0.71
C LYS A 114 -10.46 -8.52 -0.71
N ARG A 115 -9.31 -7.87 -0.91
CA ARG A 115 -8.01 -8.54 -0.86
C ARG A 115 -7.67 -9.01 0.56
N TYR A 116 -8.04 -8.23 1.57
CA TYR A 116 -7.67 -8.39 2.98
C TYR A 116 -8.60 -9.30 3.78
N LEU A 117 -9.86 -9.43 3.34
CA LEU A 117 -10.84 -10.28 4.00
C LEU A 117 -10.40 -11.75 3.98
N LEU A 118 -10.61 -12.45 5.09
CA LEU A 118 -10.45 -13.89 5.14
C LEU A 118 -11.35 -14.59 4.13
N LYS A 119 -10.84 -15.67 3.54
CA LYS A 119 -11.51 -16.46 2.50
C LYS A 119 -11.53 -17.93 2.87
N ASN A 120 -12.60 -18.62 2.45
CA ASN A 120 -12.67 -20.07 2.51
C ASN A 120 -11.80 -20.73 1.42
N GLU A 121 -11.79 -22.06 1.37
CA GLU A 121 -11.04 -22.86 0.39
C GLU A 121 -11.46 -22.58 -1.07
N GLU A 122 -12.71 -22.17 -1.28
CA GLU A 122 -13.26 -21.79 -2.59
C GLU A 122 -12.89 -20.33 -2.99
N GLY A 123 -12.15 -19.62 -2.13
CA GLY A 123 -11.73 -18.23 -2.37
C GLY A 123 -12.82 -17.17 -2.13
N LYS A 124 -13.97 -17.56 -1.55
CA LYS A 124 -15.06 -16.64 -1.20
C LYS A 124 -14.77 -15.96 0.14
N ALA A 125 -15.00 -14.66 0.22
CA ALA A 125 -14.86 -13.90 1.46
C ALA A 125 -15.85 -14.42 2.53
N ILE A 126 -15.33 -14.69 3.73
CA ILE A 126 -16.10 -15.14 4.91
C ILE A 126 -16.07 -14.11 6.04
N GLU A 127 -15.53 -12.93 5.76
CA GLU A 127 -15.33 -11.83 6.69
C GLU A 127 -15.86 -10.54 6.05
N THR A 128 -16.55 -9.69 6.82
CA THR A 128 -16.96 -8.33 6.42
C THR A 128 -15.90 -7.29 6.81
N PRO A 129 -15.93 -6.06 6.27
CA PRO A 129 -15.04 -4.98 6.71
C PRO A 129 -15.04 -4.74 8.24
N SER A 130 -16.21 -4.73 8.89
CA SER A 130 -16.29 -4.62 10.35
C SER A 130 -15.60 -5.80 11.05
N GLN A 131 -15.83 -7.04 10.58
CA GLN A 131 -15.21 -8.23 11.16
C GLN A 131 -13.69 -8.25 10.98
N LEU A 132 -13.18 -7.80 9.82
CA LEU A 132 -11.76 -7.59 9.56
C LEU A 132 -11.15 -6.65 10.59
N PHE A 133 -11.75 -5.48 10.79
CA PHE A 133 -11.25 -4.51 11.75
C PHE A 133 -11.32 -5.05 13.17
N ARG A 134 -12.39 -5.78 13.53
CA ARG A 134 -12.52 -6.38 14.85
C ARG A 134 -11.50 -7.48 15.11
N ARG A 135 -11.18 -8.31 14.11
CA ARG A 135 -10.10 -9.30 14.19
C ARG A 135 -8.76 -8.62 14.45
N VAL A 136 -8.47 -7.56 13.70
CA VAL A 136 -7.21 -6.81 13.81
C VAL A 136 -7.10 -6.11 15.17
N SER A 137 -8.12 -5.36 15.57
CA SER A 137 -8.13 -4.63 16.84
C SER A 137 -8.03 -5.57 18.03
N GLY A 138 -8.83 -6.64 18.06
CA GLY A 138 -8.78 -7.63 19.13
C GLY A 138 -7.44 -8.35 19.23
N ALA A 139 -6.82 -8.70 18.11
CA ALA A 139 -5.50 -9.31 18.10
C ALA A 139 -4.43 -8.37 18.66
N VAL A 140 -4.42 -7.11 18.26
CA VAL A 140 -3.46 -6.10 18.77
C VAL A 140 -3.72 -5.83 20.25
N ALA A 141 -4.96 -5.53 20.64
CA ALA A 141 -5.32 -5.26 22.03
C ALA A 141 -5.04 -6.42 22.99
N SER A 142 -5.07 -7.67 22.51
CA SER A 142 -4.79 -8.83 23.35
C SER A 142 -3.37 -8.84 23.94
N ILE A 143 -2.42 -8.13 23.32
CA ILE A 143 -1.04 -8.05 23.81
C ILE A 143 -0.91 -7.19 25.06
N GLU A 144 -1.86 -6.31 25.35
CA GLU A 144 -1.81 -5.40 26.51
C GLU A 144 -1.68 -6.19 27.81
N LYS A 145 -2.36 -7.34 27.92
CA LYS A 145 -2.24 -8.26 29.08
C LYS A 145 -0.85 -8.81 29.31
N LYS A 146 0.02 -8.80 28.29
CA LYS A 146 1.42 -9.22 28.44
C LYS A 146 2.24 -8.18 29.20
N TYR A 147 1.87 -6.89 29.10
CA TYR A 147 2.59 -5.78 29.72
C TYR A 147 1.92 -5.33 31.02
N ASP A 148 0.59 -5.42 31.10
CA ASP A 148 -0.20 -5.12 32.29
C ASP A 148 -1.36 -6.12 32.40
N GLU A 149 -1.28 -7.03 33.38
CA GLU A 149 -2.32 -8.04 33.62
C GLU A 149 -3.70 -7.43 33.95
N SER A 150 -3.72 -6.20 34.46
CA SER A 150 -4.93 -5.45 34.79
C SER A 150 -5.51 -4.64 33.63
N ALA A 151 -4.85 -4.64 32.46
CA ALA A 151 -5.28 -3.88 31.29
C ALA A 151 -6.70 -4.28 30.83
N ASP A 152 -7.53 -3.28 30.56
CA ASP A 152 -8.84 -3.46 29.94
C ASP A 152 -8.69 -3.67 28.42
N VAL A 153 -8.43 -4.91 28.03
CA VAL A 153 -8.31 -5.31 26.62
C VAL A 153 -9.52 -4.91 25.78
N LYS A 154 -10.72 -4.88 26.38
CA LYS A 154 -11.93 -4.55 25.65
C LYS A 154 -11.97 -3.06 25.30
N GLU A 155 -11.55 -2.21 26.22
CA GLU A 155 -11.43 -0.77 25.97
C GLU A 155 -10.48 -0.49 24.80
N TYR A 156 -9.31 -1.12 24.78
CA TYR A 156 -8.36 -0.99 23.66
C TYR A 156 -8.89 -1.55 22.34
N ASP A 157 -9.53 -2.73 22.36
CA ASP A 157 -10.16 -3.31 21.17
C ASP A 157 -11.22 -2.36 20.58
N ASP A 158 -12.13 -1.84 21.40
CA ASP A 158 -13.17 -0.91 20.98
C ASP A 158 -12.60 0.42 20.45
N LEU A 159 -11.55 0.94 21.08
CA LEU A 159 -10.82 2.12 20.62
C LEU A 159 -10.21 1.89 19.23
N PHE A 160 -9.39 0.85 19.07
CA PHE A 160 -8.70 0.56 17.80
C PHE A 160 -9.67 0.23 16.68
N TYR A 161 -10.74 -0.52 16.98
CA TYR A 161 -11.81 -0.78 16.03
C TYR A 161 -12.45 0.53 15.54
N SER A 162 -12.78 1.43 16.47
CA SER A 162 -13.45 2.70 16.14
C SER A 162 -12.57 3.58 15.26
N MET A 163 -11.27 3.68 15.57
CA MET A 163 -10.30 4.43 14.76
C MET A 163 -10.24 3.89 13.32
N MET A 164 -10.23 2.56 13.12
CA MET A 164 -10.24 1.95 11.79
C MET A 164 -11.58 2.13 11.07
N ALA A 165 -12.70 1.92 11.78
CA ALA A 165 -14.05 2.04 11.21
C ALA A 165 -14.36 3.48 10.77
N ASN A 166 -13.87 4.47 11.51
CA ASN A 166 -14.00 5.89 11.18
C ASN A 166 -12.92 6.39 10.19
N LEU A 167 -11.96 5.54 9.80
CA LEU A 167 -10.82 5.88 8.95
C LEU A 167 -9.90 6.98 9.54
N GLU A 168 -9.86 7.10 10.87
CA GLU A 168 -8.94 7.98 11.58
C GLU A 168 -7.51 7.44 11.52
N PHE A 169 -7.38 6.11 11.53
CA PHE A 169 -6.12 5.40 11.38
C PHE A 169 -6.35 4.04 10.72
N LEU A 170 -5.46 3.66 9.80
CA LEU A 170 -5.40 2.32 9.25
C LEU A 170 -3.97 1.79 9.41
N PRO A 171 -3.78 0.58 9.97
CA PRO A 171 -2.46 -0.02 10.03
C PRO A 171 -2.01 -0.45 8.63
N ASN A 172 -0.73 -0.81 8.53
CA ASN A 172 -0.15 -1.29 7.29
C ASN A 172 -0.91 -2.52 6.72
N SER A 173 -0.69 -2.82 5.43
CA SER A 173 -1.33 -3.97 4.79
C SER A 173 -1.07 -5.32 5.49
N PRO A 174 0.18 -5.70 5.87
CA PRO A 174 0.41 -6.97 6.55
C PRO A 174 -0.35 -7.13 7.87
N THR A 175 -0.50 -6.06 8.65
CA THR A 175 -1.32 -6.07 9.88
C THR A 175 -2.76 -6.43 9.56
N LEU A 176 -3.37 -5.79 8.55
CA LEU A 176 -4.73 -6.12 8.12
C LEU A 176 -4.85 -7.57 7.62
N PHE A 177 -3.84 -8.06 6.88
CA PHE A 177 -3.82 -9.43 6.35
C PHE A 177 -3.64 -10.51 7.43
N ASN A 178 -2.79 -10.25 8.42
CA ASN A 178 -2.18 -11.32 9.23
C ASN A 178 -2.49 -11.24 10.72
N ALA A 179 -2.88 -10.08 11.27
CA ALA A 179 -3.24 -9.97 12.68
C ALA A 179 -4.43 -10.89 13.02
N GLY A 180 -4.32 -11.66 14.09
CA GLY A 180 -5.33 -12.65 14.47
C GLY A 180 -5.41 -13.88 13.56
N THR A 181 -4.41 -14.11 12.70
CA THR A 181 -4.28 -15.32 11.86
C THR A 181 -3.08 -16.15 12.28
N ALA A 182 -2.99 -17.40 11.82
CA ALA A 182 -1.86 -18.28 12.11
C ALA A 182 -0.50 -17.77 11.59
N LEU A 183 -0.49 -16.89 10.56
CA LEU A 183 0.76 -16.33 10.02
C LEU A 183 1.35 -15.24 10.92
N GLY A 184 0.51 -14.39 11.52
CA GLY A 184 0.91 -13.39 12.53
C GLY A 184 1.91 -12.31 12.11
N GLN A 185 2.38 -12.27 10.85
CA GLN A 185 3.39 -11.31 10.39
C GLN A 185 2.78 -9.92 10.15
N CYS A 186 2.90 -9.02 11.12
CA CYS A 186 2.38 -7.65 11.01
C CYS A 186 3.37 -6.65 10.40
N SER A 187 4.69 -6.92 10.47
CA SER A 187 5.70 -6.05 9.85
C SER A 187 5.79 -6.24 8.34
N ALA A 188 5.98 -5.15 7.60
CA ALA A 188 5.85 -5.15 6.15
C ALA A 188 7.15 -5.43 5.40
N CYS A 189 8.26 -4.87 5.84
CA CYS A 189 9.54 -4.96 5.15
C CYS A 189 10.68 -5.05 6.15
N PHE A 190 11.82 -5.55 5.67
CA PHE A 190 12.99 -5.85 6.47
C PHE A 190 14.25 -5.43 5.74
N VAL A 191 15.30 -5.03 6.47
CA VAL A 191 16.64 -4.89 5.89
C VAL A 191 17.47 -6.11 6.27
N LEU A 192 18.12 -6.74 5.30
CA LEU A 192 18.94 -7.93 5.52
C LEU A 192 20.40 -7.62 5.16
N PRO A 193 21.37 -7.93 6.04
CA PRO A 193 22.78 -7.63 5.79
C PRO A 193 23.35 -8.52 4.69
N ILE A 194 24.35 -8.04 3.96
CA ILE A 194 25.13 -8.85 3.01
C ILE A 194 26.60 -8.53 3.25
N ASP A 195 27.35 -9.54 3.70
CA ASP A 195 28.80 -9.46 3.84
C ASP A 195 29.51 -10.08 2.62
N ASP A 196 30.79 -9.77 2.45
CA ASP A 196 31.62 -10.18 1.31
C ASP A 196 32.08 -11.65 1.39
N ASP A 197 31.13 -12.56 1.62
CA ASP A 197 31.35 -14.00 1.62
C ASP A 197 30.09 -14.77 1.16
N MET A 198 30.31 -15.98 0.64
CA MET A 198 29.25 -16.79 0.05
C MET A 198 28.20 -17.26 1.09
N ASN A 199 28.61 -17.51 2.34
CA ASN A 199 27.67 -17.95 3.36
C ASN A 199 26.71 -16.82 3.72
N SER A 200 27.21 -15.59 3.92
CA SER A 200 26.38 -14.41 4.16
C SER A 200 25.45 -14.13 2.97
N ILE A 201 25.98 -14.08 1.74
CA ILE A 201 25.18 -13.84 0.53
C ILE A 201 24.02 -14.82 0.39
N PHE A 202 24.24 -16.13 0.57
CA PHE A 202 23.17 -17.12 0.39
C PHE A 202 22.28 -17.30 1.62
N THR A 203 22.79 -16.95 2.82
CA THR A 203 21.96 -16.89 4.04
C THR A 203 20.96 -15.75 3.94
N SER A 204 21.36 -14.58 3.45
CA SER A 204 20.46 -13.45 3.24
C SER A 204 19.46 -13.71 2.11
N LEU A 205 19.84 -14.46 1.07
CA LEU A 205 18.90 -14.97 0.06
C LEU A 205 17.85 -15.91 0.66
N LYS A 206 18.27 -16.82 1.56
CA LYS A 206 17.34 -17.69 2.30
C LYS A 206 16.40 -16.88 3.19
N HIS A 207 16.92 -15.91 3.95
CA HIS A 207 16.10 -15.05 4.81
C HIS A 207 15.11 -14.22 4.01
N MET A 208 15.54 -13.67 2.87
CA MET A 208 14.67 -12.99 1.92
C MET A 208 13.52 -13.90 1.48
N ALA A 209 13.82 -15.15 1.14
CA ALA A 209 12.79 -16.09 0.70
C ALA A 209 11.73 -16.35 1.77
N MET A 210 12.14 -16.45 3.04
CA MET A 210 11.23 -16.63 4.16
C MET A 210 10.37 -15.38 4.43
N VAL A 211 10.96 -14.18 4.34
CA VAL A 211 10.24 -12.90 4.48
C VAL A 211 9.21 -12.72 3.36
N GLN A 212 9.59 -13.01 2.12
CA GLN A 212 8.69 -12.84 0.98
C GLN A 212 7.57 -13.89 0.96
N LYS A 213 7.81 -15.10 1.50
CA LYS A 213 6.76 -16.12 1.68
C LYS A 213 5.58 -15.60 2.50
N SER A 214 5.83 -14.76 3.51
CA SER A 214 4.78 -14.12 4.33
C SER A 214 4.27 -12.79 3.74
N GLY A 215 4.73 -12.42 2.54
CA GLY A 215 4.31 -11.21 1.83
C GLY A 215 5.13 -9.96 2.18
N GLY A 216 6.25 -10.11 2.89
CA GLY A 216 7.15 -9.02 3.22
C GLY A 216 8.05 -8.58 2.07
N GLY A 217 8.53 -7.34 2.13
CA GLY A 217 9.55 -6.80 1.24
C GLY A 217 10.93 -6.77 1.90
N THR A 218 12.01 -6.64 1.12
CA THR A 218 13.38 -6.70 1.65
C THR A 218 14.32 -5.65 1.08
N GLY A 219 15.14 -5.06 1.92
CA GLY A 219 16.19 -4.12 1.51
C GLY A 219 17.58 -4.69 1.74
N PHE A 220 18.52 -4.33 0.86
CA PHE A 220 19.90 -4.80 0.91
C PHE A 220 20.87 -3.69 0.53
N SER A 221 22.00 -3.62 1.25
CA SER A 221 23.20 -2.93 0.78
C SER A 221 24.11 -3.96 0.13
N PHE A 222 24.45 -3.76 -1.14
CA PHE A 222 25.45 -4.56 -1.85
C PHE A 222 26.84 -3.93 -1.78
N SER A 223 26.98 -2.81 -1.05
CA SER A 223 28.19 -1.97 -1.02
C SER A 223 29.41 -2.64 -0.38
N ARG A 224 29.21 -3.71 0.40
CA ARG A 224 30.31 -4.47 1.02
C ARG A 224 30.94 -5.48 0.07
N LEU A 225 30.22 -5.92 -0.96
CA LEU A 225 30.70 -6.96 -1.86
C LEU A 225 31.87 -6.45 -2.69
N ARG A 226 32.90 -7.28 -2.85
CA ARG A 226 34.04 -6.95 -3.70
C ARG A 226 33.62 -6.73 -5.16
N PRO A 227 34.34 -5.87 -5.91
CA PRO A 227 33.96 -5.54 -7.27
C PRO A 227 34.18 -6.72 -8.23
N LYS A 228 33.53 -6.65 -9.37
CA LYS A 228 33.73 -7.59 -10.48
C LYS A 228 35.21 -7.62 -10.89
N GLY A 229 35.73 -8.82 -11.13
CA GLY A 229 37.15 -9.01 -11.45
C GLY A 229 38.07 -9.12 -10.24
N ALA A 230 37.62 -8.80 -9.02
CA ALA A 230 38.44 -8.94 -7.81
C ALA A 230 38.84 -10.41 -7.57
N ARG A 231 40.06 -10.65 -7.11
CA ARG A 231 40.59 -12.01 -6.89
C ARG A 231 39.84 -12.73 -5.77
N VAL A 232 39.54 -14.01 -5.98
CA VAL A 232 38.95 -14.91 -4.98
C VAL A 232 40.06 -15.83 -4.46
N GLY A 233 40.52 -15.58 -3.23
CA GLY A 233 41.72 -16.23 -2.67
C GLY A 233 41.62 -17.76 -2.56
N THR A 234 40.42 -18.30 -2.36
CA THR A 234 40.20 -19.75 -2.15
C THR A 234 40.17 -20.57 -3.43
N THR A 235 39.67 -20.01 -4.54
CA THR A 235 39.51 -20.73 -5.82
C THR A 235 40.49 -20.28 -6.89
N GLY A 236 41.21 -19.17 -6.67
CA GLY A 236 42.10 -18.57 -7.67
C GLY A 236 41.38 -17.87 -8.82
N GLY A 237 40.04 -17.86 -8.82
CA GLY A 237 39.20 -17.19 -9.82
C GLY A 237 38.98 -15.71 -9.53
N VAL A 238 38.06 -15.11 -10.30
CA VAL A 238 37.64 -13.71 -10.16
C VAL A 238 36.18 -13.62 -9.71
N ALA A 239 35.87 -12.58 -8.95
CA ALA A 239 34.52 -12.29 -8.47
C ALA A 239 33.62 -11.79 -9.60
N SER A 240 32.34 -12.15 -9.55
CA SER A 240 31.35 -11.70 -10.53
C SER A 240 30.75 -10.32 -10.20
N GLY A 241 31.03 -9.78 -9.01
CA GLY A 241 30.58 -8.46 -8.54
C GLY A 241 29.13 -8.45 -7.99
N PRO A 242 28.71 -7.32 -7.40
CA PRO A 242 27.41 -7.20 -6.73
C PRO A 242 26.22 -7.36 -7.68
N ILE A 243 26.29 -6.83 -8.90
CA ILE A 243 25.20 -6.89 -9.89
C ILE A 243 24.86 -8.35 -10.27
N SER A 244 25.86 -9.23 -10.29
CA SER A 244 25.67 -10.67 -10.54
C SER A 244 24.88 -11.33 -9.42
N PHE A 245 25.21 -11.05 -8.16
CA PHE A 245 24.45 -11.59 -7.02
C PHE A 245 23.04 -10.98 -6.92
N MET A 246 22.88 -9.70 -7.24
CA MET A 246 21.54 -9.08 -7.38
C MET A 246 20.66 -9.88 -8.36
N ARG A 247 21.22 -10.44 -9.44
CA ARG A 247 20.47 -11.26 -10.40
C ARG A 247 19.93 -12.55 -9.77
N ALA A 248 20.68 -13.17 -8.87
CA ALA A 248 20.23 -14.35 -8.14
C ALA A 248 19.04 -14.01 -7.23
N TYR A 249 19.11 -12.87 -6.53
CA TYR A 249 18.02 -12.39 -5.68
C TYR A 249 16.76 -12.02 -6.48
N ASP A 250 16.94 -11.39 -7.64
CA ASP A 250 15.84 -11.01 -8.55
C ASP A 250 15.11 -12.26 -9.06
N THR A 251 15.87 -13.25 -9.51
CA THR A 251 15.35 -14.54 -9.98
C THR A 251 14.62 -15.30 -8.88
N ALA A 252 15.23 -15.40 -7.68
CA ALA A 252 14.60 -16.08 -6.55
C ALA A 252 13.27 -15.41 -6.16
N THR A 253 13.23 -14.08 -6.18
CA THR A 253 12.02 -13.30 -5.91
C THR A 253 10.92 -13.59 -6.94
N ASP A 254 11.28 -13.80 -8.22
CA ASP A 254 10.32 -14.14 -9.27
C ASP A 254 9.68 -15.52 -9.06
N VAL A 255 10.48 -16.50 -8.64
CA VAL A 255 10.00 -17.85 -8.32
C VAL A 255 9.02 -17.82 -7.14
N ILE A 256 9.33 -17.06 -6.08
CA ILE A 256 8.48 -16.99 -4.87
C ILE A 256 7.14 -16.31 -5.15
N LYS A 257 7.10 -15.32 -6.05
CA LYS A 257 5.88 -14.60 -6.42
C LYS A 257 4.74 -15.50 -6.86
N GLN A 258 5.06 -16.64 -7.47
CA GLN A 258 4.05 -17.57 -7.98
C GLN A 258 3.24 -18.26 -6.86
N GLY A 259 3.75 -18.29 -5.61
CA GLY A 259 3.08 -18.95 -4.47
C GLY A 259 2.53 -18.02 -3.39
N GLY A 260 2.80 -16.70 -3.44
CA GLY A 260 2.47 -15.75 -2.37
C GLY A 260 1.18 -14.95 -2.61
N ARG A 261 0.52 -14.50 -1.53
CA ARG A 261 -0.65 -13.59 -1.61
C ARG A 261 -0.30 -12.19 -2.15
N ARG A 262 0.96 -11.78 -2.05
CA ARG A 262 1.48 -10.46 -2.47
C ARG A 262 2.80 -10.63 -3.23
N ARG A 263 3.02 -9.74 -4.20
CA ARG A 263 4.30 -9.60 -4.92
C ARG A 263 5.38 -9.07 -3.96
N GLY A 264 6.41 -9.89 -3.67
CA GLY A 264 7.62 -9.43 -2.97
C GLY A 264 8.37 -8.35 -3.77
N ALA A 265 9.00 -7.42 -3.07
CA ALA A 265 9.78 -6.34 -3.69
C ALA A 265 11.09 -6.16 -2.92
N ASN A 266 12.14 -5.81 -3.65
CA ASN A 266 13.46 -5.60 -3.10
C ASN A 266 13.94 -4.16 -3.27
N MET A 267 14.73 -3.66 -2.32
CA MET A 267 15.63 -2.51 -2.52
C MET A 267 17.07 -3.01 -2.63
N ALA A 268 17.81 -2.56 -3.63
CA ALA A 268 19.26 -2.71 -3.68
C ALA A 268 19.91 -1.33 -3.62
N ILE A 269 20.85 -1.17 -2.70
CA ILE A 269 21.63 0.05 -2.56
C ILE A 269 23.10 -0.25 -2.83
N LEU A 270 23.73 0.61 -3.63
CA LEU A 270 25.18 0.62 -3.84
C LEU A 270 25.72 2.04 -3.59
N ARG A 271 26.81 2.14 -2.84
CA ARG A 271 27.46 3.44 -2.58
C ARG A 271 28.07 4.02 -3.85
N CYS A 272 28.03 5.35 -3.96
CA CYS A 272 28.54 6.10 -5.10
C CYS A 272 30.04 5.94 -5.37
N ASP A 273 30.80 5.50 -4.36
CA ASP A 273 32.26 5.27 -4.41
C ASP A 273 32.61 3.80 -4.70
N HIS A 274 31.65 2.94 -5.01
CA HIS A 274 31.91 1.54 -5.36
C HIS A 274 32.44 1.41 -6.82
N PRO A 275 33.45 0.56 -7.11
CA PRO A 275 34.01 0.43 -8.47
C PRO A 275 32.98 0.02 -9.54
N ASP A 276 31.99 -0.79 -9.18
CA ASP A 276 30.92 -1.21 -10.09
C ASP A 276 29.74 -0.22 -10.18
N ILE A 277 29.88 1.02 -9.72
CA ILE A 277 28.76 1.99 -9.64
C ILE A 277 28.13 2.30 -11.01
N MET A 278 28.93 2.41 -12.07
CA MET A 278 28.41 2.70 -13.41
C MET A 278 27.60 1.52 -13.97
N GLU A 279 28.08 0.28 -13.75
CA GLU A 279 27.33 -0.93 -14.13
C GLU A 279 26.01 -1.01 -13.34
N PHE A 280 26.04 -0.68 -12.05
CA PHE A 280 24.84 -0.63 -11.19
C PHE A 280 23.81 0.41 -11.67
N ILE A 281 24.23 1.64 -11.97
CA ILE A 281 23.32 2.71 -12.43
C ILE A 281 22.59 2.31 -13.71
N SER A 282 23.29 1.64 -14.62
CA SER A 282 22.74 1.20 -15.92
C SER A 282 22.11 -0.20 -15.88
N CYS A 283 22.07 -0.89 -14.74
CA CYS A 283 21.72 -2.32 -14.72
C CYS A 283 20.27 -2.60 -15.12
N LYS A 284 19.40 -1.57 -15.08
CA LYS A 284 17.99 -1.59 -15.49
C LYS A 284 17.73 -0.97 -16.87
N SER A 285 18.77 -0.60 -17.63
CA SER A 285 18.58 -0.11 -19.00
C SER A 285 17.92 -1.17 -19.90
N ASP A 286 18.16 -2.46 -19.62
CA ASP A 286 17.26 -3.53 -20.09
C ASP A 286 16.00 -3.57 -19.22
N LYS A 287 14.86 -3.21 -19.82
CA LYS A 287 13.55 -3.13 -19.14
C LYS A 287 13.05 -4.47 -18.60
N GLN A 288 13.63 -5.59 -19.02
CA GLN A 288 13.29 -6.92 -18.48
C GLN A 288 14.19 -7.35 -17.32
N ALA A 289 15.30 -6.65 -17.09
CA ALA A 289 16.23 -6.93 -16.01
C ALA A 289 15.75 -6.32 -14.67
N PHE A 290 15.99 -7.04 -13.57
CA PHE A 290 15.79 -6.55 -12.21
C PHE A 290 14.39 -6.00 -11.91
N ARG A 291 13.35 -6.64 -12.47
CA ARG A 291 11.94 -6.23 -12.32
C ARG A 291 11.42 -6.36 -10.89
N ASN A 292 12.19 -7.02 -10.01
CA ASN A 292 11.84 -7.25 -8.62
C ASN A 292 12.65 -6.37 -7.66
N PHE A 293 13.54 -5.52 -8.19
CA PHE A 293 14.29 -4.52 -7.44
C PHE A 293 13.86 -3.10 -7.82
N ASN A 294 13.71 -2.27 -6.80
CA ASN A 294 14.05 -0.86 -6.88
C ASN A 294 15.56 -0.74 -6.60
N ILE A 295 16.25 0.18 -7.25
CA ILE A 295 17.68 0.41 -7.02
C ILE A 295 17.92 1.86 -6.61
N SER A 296 18.89 2.09 -5.73
CA SER A 296 19.25 3.45 -5.32
C SER A 296 20.75 3.59 -5.09
N VAL A 297 21.29 4.75 -5.44
CA VAL A 297 22.69 5.09 -5.17
C VAL A 297 22.78 5.77 -3.82
N ALA A 298 23.59 5.21 -2.91
CA ALA A 298 23.93 5.86 -1.65
C ALA A 298 25.01 6.92 -1.89
N VAL A 299 24.61 8.19 -1.91
CA VAL A 299 25.51 9.34 -2.10
C VAL A 299 26.00 9.88 -0.76
N THR A 300 27.27 10.27 -0.73
CA THR A 300 27.94 10.85 0.43
C THR A 300 28.05 12.37 0.33
N LYS A 301 28.34 13.04 1.44
CA LYS A 301 28.72 14.45 1.46
C LYS A 301 29.96 14.70 0.59
N LYS A 302 30.95 13.80 0.63
CA LYS A 302 32.16 13.88 -0.23
C LYS A 302 31.77 13.92 -1.71
N PHE A 303 30.88 13.02 -2.13
CA PHE A 303 30.36 12.98 -3.51
C PHE A 303 29.63 14.28 -3.88
N MET A 304 28.72 14.76 -3.00
CA MET A 304 27.95 15.97 -3.28
C MET A 304 28.83 17.23 -3.34
N SER A 305 29.89 17.31 -2.54
CA SER A 305 30.88 18.38 -2.64
C SER A 305 31.67 18.28 -3.95
N ALA A 306 32.17 17.10 -4.30
CA ALA A 306 32.88 16.89 -5.57
C ALA A 306 32.00 17.25 -6.79
N LEU A 307 30.71 16.92 -6.76
CA LEU A 307 29.76 17.29 -7.80
C LEU A 307 29.59 18.81 -7.93
N ARG A 308 29.55 19.54 -6.81
CA ARG A 308 29.43 21.00 -6.79
C ARG A 308 30.68 21.65 -7.37
N ASP A 309 31.84 21.12 -7.03
CA ASP A 309 33.14 21.68 -7.39
C ASP A 309 33.67 21.16 -8.75
N ASP A 310 32.85 20.38 -9.47
CA ASP A 310 33.19 19.73 -10.75
C ASP A 310 34.45 18.85 -10.68
N ALA A 311 34.63 18.17 -9.55
CA ALA A 311 35.78 17.34 -9.23
C ALA A 311 35.53 15.84 -9.49
N GLU A 312 36.59 15.06 -9.37
CA GLU A 312 36.54 13.60 -9.41
C GLU A 312 36.32 12.99 -8.01
N ILE A 313 35.79 11.77 -8.00
CA ILE A 313 35.74 10.89 -6.83
C ILE A 313 36.60 9.66 -7.09
N GLU A 314 37.17 9.12 -6.02
CA GLU A 314 37.84 7.82 -6.05
C GLU A 314 36.81 6.70 -5.91
N LEU A 315 36.96 5.66 -6.73
CA LEU A 315 36.24 4.41 -6.60
C LEU A 315 37.07 3.44 -5.75
N ILE A 316 36.54 3.06 -4.59
CA ILE A 316 37.27 2.37 -3.54
C ILE A 316 36.76 0.93 -3.44
N SER A 317 37.68 -0.03 -3.57
CA SER A 317 37.35 -1.44 -3.36
C SER A 317 36.94 -1.67 -1.89
N PRO A 318 35.72 -2.15 -1.59
CA PRO A 318 35.31 -2.39 -0.20
C PRO A 318 36.13 -3.50 0.46
N HIS A 319 36.75 -4.38 -0.31
CA HIS A 319 37.57 -5.49 0.17
C HIS A 319 38.99 -5.05 0.54
N THR A 320 39.68 -4.32 -0.36
CA THR A 320 41.08 -3.91 -0.14
C THR A 320 41.21 -2.53 0.51
N LYS A 321 40.14 -1.73 0.51
CA LYS A 321 40.11 -0.31 0.91
C LYS A 321 41.02 0.60 0.08
N GLU A 322 41.47 0.13 -1.07
CA GLU A 322 42.33 0.87 -1.99
C GLU A 322 41.51 1.54 -3.09
N SER A 323 41.98 2.70 -3.54
CA SER A 323 41.46 3.38 -4.73
C SER A 323 41.81 2.56 -5.97
N VAL A 324 40.79 2.17 -6.73
CA VAL A 324 40.93 1.40 -7.97
C VAL A 324 41.10 2.34 -9.16
N MET A 325 40.33 3.44 -9.18
CA MET A 325 40.38 4.49 -10.19
C MET A 325 39.65 5.73 -9.71
N SER A 326 39.78 6.85 -10.43
CA SER A 326 38.96 8.05 -10.21
C SER A 326 37.98 8.25 -11.37
N ILE A 327 36.85 8.90 -11.07
CA ILE A 327 35.81 9.24 -12.04
C ILE A 327 35.20 10.60 -11.74
N SER A 328 34.82 11.36 -12.76
CA SER A 328 34.10 12.62 -12.60
C SER A 328 32.79 12.42 -11.80
N ALA A 329 32.62 13.20 -10.73
CA ALA A 329 31.39 13.20 -9.95
C ALA A 329 30.18 13.59 -10.82
N ARG A 330 30.39 14.53 -11.76
CA ARG A 330 29.38 14.95 -12.74
C ARG A 330 28.97 13.81 -13.66
N ALA A 331 29.93 13.05 -14.19
CA ALA A 331 29.62 11.91 -15.07
C ALA A 331 28.76 10.85 -14.35
N VAL A 332 29.07 10.53 -13.09
CA VAL A 332 28.26 9.60 -12.28
C VAL A 332 26.86 10.17 -12.05
N PHE A 333 26.76 11.45 -11.67
CA PHE A 333 25.46 12.10 -11.42
C PHE A 333 24.60 12.21 -12.68
N ASP A 334 25.18 12.56 -13.81
CA ASP A 334 24.47 12.64 -15.09
C ASP A 334 23.96 11.25 -15.52
N ALA A 335 24.74 10.18 -15.27
CA ALA A 335 24.28 8.82 -15.50
C ALA A 335 23.11 8.43 -14.60
N ILE A 336 23.11 8.84 -13.32
CA ILE A 336 21.99 8.65 -12.39
C ILE A 336 20.75 9.37 -12.94
N VAL A 337 20.86 10.65 -13.28
CA VAL A 337 19.73 11.46 -13.79
C VAL A 337 19.16 10.86 -15.07
N HIS A 338 20.02 10.49 -16.02
CA HIS A 338 19.58 9.92 -17.28
C HIS A 338 18.86 8.58 -17.12
N ASN A 339 19.38 7.67 -16.30
CA ASN A 339 18.74 6.38 -16.04
C ASN A 339 17.44 6.53 -15.24
N ALA A 340 17.42 7.42 -14.25
CA ALA A 340 16.22 7.70 -13.47
C ALA A 340 15.09 8.27 -14.36
N TRP A 341 15.44 9.18 -15.28
CA TRP A 341 14.48 9.69 -16.26
C TRP A 341 13.96 8.62 -17.22
N SER A 342 14.84 7.72 -17.70
CA SER A 342 14.49 6.73 -18.73
C SER A 342 13.80 5.48 -18.19
N THR A 343 14.06 5.10 -16.93
CA THR A 343 13.59 3.83 -16.34
C THR A 343 12.85 3.99 -15.01
N GLY A 344 12.92 5.16 -14.36
CA GLY A 344 12.43 5.38 -13.00
C GLY A 344 13.45 5.05 -11.90
N ASP A 345 14.62 4.51 -12.27
CA ASP A 345 15.71 4.09 -11.37
C ASP A 345 17.08 4.53 -11.93
N PRO A 346 18.12 4.75 -11.10
CA PRO A 346 18.12 4.59 -9.65
C PRO A 346 17.58 5.82 -8.91
N GLY A 347 17.04 5.59 -7.71
CA GLY A 347 16.85 6.63 -6.70
C GLY A 347 18.18 7.08 -6.07
N ILE A 348 18.11 8.08 -5.19
CA ILE A 348 19.27 8.59 -4.44
C ILE A 348 18.97 8.51 -2.94
N ILE A 349 19.93 7.98 -2.18
CA ILE A 349 19.90 7.93 -0.72
C ILE A 349 21.06 8.75 -0.17
N PHE A 350 20.76 9.77 0.64
CA PHE A 350 21.78 10.60 1.29
C PHE A 350 22.29 9.92 2.56
N ILE A 351 23.20 8.96 2.40
CA ILE A 351 23.55 7.99 3.44
C ILE A 351 24.20 8.64 4.66
N ASP A 352 25.03 9.67 4.46
CA ASP A 352 25.65 10.40 5.57
C ASP A 352 24.61 11.18 6.39
N ARG A 353 23.60 11.75 5.72
CA ARG A 353 22.52 12.47 6.42
C ARG A 353 21.66 11.52 7.25
N ILE A 354 21.38 10.33 6.73
CA ILE A 354 20.65 9.28 7.46
C ILE A 354 21.40 8.93 8.74
N ASN A 355 22.69 8.62 8.62
CA ASN A 355 23.51 8.19 9.76
C ASN A 355 23.76 9.33 10.77
N GLU A 356 23.92 10.58 10.34
CA GLU A 356 24.04 11.73 11.25
C GLU A 356 22.79 12.02 12.07
N LYS A 357 21.62 11.62 11.55
CA LYS A 357 20.33 11.79 12.23
C LYS A 357 19.83 10.53 12.89
N HIS A 358 20.55 9.41 12.72
CA HIS A 358 20.23 8.16 13.37
C HIS A 358 20.44 8.31 14.89
N PRO A 359 19.40 8.09 15.72
CA PRO A 359 19.47 8.39 17.15
C PRO A 359 20.30 7.37 17.95
N LEU A 360 20.60 6.20 17.39
CA LEU A 360 21.38 5.18 18.07
C LEU A 360 22.87 5.31 17.70
N ASN A 361 23.72 5.23 18.71
CA ASN A 361 25.17 5.13 18.49
C ASN A 361 25.53 3.67 18.18
N GLY A 362 26.35 3.44 17.16
CA GLY A 362 26.86 2.10 16.85
C GLY A 362 26.90 1.83 15.35
N GLU A 363 26.19 0.77 14.93
CA GLU A 363 26.14 0.34 13.54
C GLU A 363 25.59 1.42 12.62
N LEU A 364 26.15 1.51 11.41
CA LEU A 364 25.69 2.43 10.40
C LEU A 364 24.55 1.80 9.60
N ILE A 365 23.53 2.59 9.31
CA ILE A 365 22.51 2.25 8.33
C ILE A 365 23.14 2.28 6.94
N GLU A 366 23.03 1.16 6.23
CA GLU A 366 23.56 1.01 4.86
C GLU A 366 22.46 0.84 3.81
N SER A 367 21.21 0.60 4.24
CA SER A 367 20.08 0.34 3.35
C SER A 367 18.77 0.90 3.91
N THR A 368 17.75 0.90 3.06
CA THR A 368 16.35 1.19 3.42
C THR A 368 15.48 -0.02 3.10
N ASN A 369 14.21 0.03 3.51
CA ASN A 369 13.16 -0.84 2.98
C ASN A 369 12.94 -0.64 1.46
N PRO A 370 12.17 -1.52 0.78
CA PRO A 370 11.85 -1.45 -0.66
C PRO A 370 11.32 -0.12 -1.18
N CYS A 371 10.65 0.65 -0.33
CA CYS A 371 9.99 1.90 -0.70
C CYS A 371 10.88 3.15 -0.47
N GLY A 372 12.06 3.00 0.15
CA GLY A 372 13.07 4.06 0.30
C GLY A 372 12.83 5.02 1.47
N GLU A 373 11.75 4.87 2.22
CA GLU A 373 11.26 5.80 3.26
C GLU A 373 11.68 5.41 4.67
N GLN A 374 12.06 4.15 4.91
CA GLN A 374 12.53 3.67 6.22
C GLN A 374 14.00 3.21 6.11
N PRO A 375 14.96 4.04 6.53
CA PRO A 375 16.33 3.60 6.79
C PRO A 375 16.35 2.68 8.02
N LEU A 376 16.91 1.49 7.87
CA LEU A 376 16.85 0.43 8.87
C LEU A 376 18.22 -0.24 9.04
N LEU A 377 18.55 -0.61 10.28
CA LEU A 377 19.71 -1.44 10.58
C LEU A 377 19.50 -2.89 10.12
N PRO A 378 20.57 -3.70 10.04
CA PRO A 378 20.45 -5.13 9.75
C PRO A 378 19.42 -5.84 10.65
N TYR A 379 18.55 -6.64 10.02
CA TYR A 379 17.45 -7.38 10.63
C TYR A 379 16.32 -6.56 11.26
N GLU A 380 16.34 -5.24 11.14
CA GLU A 380 15.20 -4.41 11.55
C GLU A 380 14.03 -4.53 10.57
N SER A 381 12.84 -4.26 11.08
CA SER A 381 11.58 -4.32 10.34
C SER A 381 10.87 -2.97 10.34
N CYS A 382 10.27 -2.59 9.22
CA CYS A 382 9.31 -1.49 9.22
C CYS A 382 7.94 -1.99 9.70
N VAL A 383 7.44 -1.35 10.75
CA VAL A 383 6.18 -1.67 11.43
C VAL A 383 5.10 -0.71 10.96
#